data_AF-A0A0Q7QKM8-F1
#
_entry.id   AF-A0A0Q7QKM8-F1
#
_cell.length_a   1.000
_cell.length_b   1.000
_cell.length_c   1.000
_cell.angle_alpha   90.00
_cell.angle_beta   90.00
_cell.angle_gamma   90.00
#
_symmetry.space_group_name_H-M   'P 1'
#
loop_
_entity.id
_entity.type
_entity.pdbx_description
1 polymer ?
#
loop_
_entity_poly.entity_id
_entity_poly.type
_entity_poly.pdbx_seq_one_letter_code
_entity_poly.pdbx_strand_id
1 'polypeptide(L)' 'MDFKPNQSDLDRLFTTIAAQVEGVDADLREKFAGRPPEEIVAPATRAFEAIGIESLTDEWIVDYVRAVSAGEPFSINLG' A
#
# COMPACT_ATOMS: atom_id res chain seq x y z
N MET A 1 22.29 -27.00 -4.25
CA MET A 1 21.01 -26.97 -3.55
C MET A 1 20.08 -26.10 -4.39
N ASP A 2 19.13 -26.71 -5.09
CA ASP A 2 18.07 -25.98 -5.78
C ASP A 2 17.04 -25.53 -4.73
N PHE A 3 17.11 -24.26 -4.33
CA PHE A 3 16.01 -23.61 -3.61
C PHE A 3 14.86 -23.43 -4.61
N LYS A 4 13.94 -24.40 -4.66
CA LYS A 4 12.61 -24.17 -5.24
C LYS A 4 11.74 -23.61 -4.11
N PRO A 5 11.48 -22.30 -4.06
CA PRO A 5 10.53 -21.78 -3.10
C PRO A 5 9.20 -22.51 -3.30
N ASN A 6 8.66 -23.08 -2.24
CA ASN A 6 7.38 -23.75 -2.26
C ASN A 6 6.32 -22.68 -2.57
N GLN A 7 5.56 -22.84 -3.66
CA GLN A 7 4.56 -21.84 -4.09
C GLN A 7 3.61 -21.44 -2.96
N SER A 8 3.24 -22.40 -2.09
CA SER A 8 2.39 -22.15 -0.93
C SER A 8 2.98 -21.18 0.10
N ASP A 9 4.31 -21.06 0.20
CA ASP A 9 4.95 -20.13 1.12
C ASP A 9 5.02 -18.71 0.49
N LEU A 10 5.16 -18.62 -0.84
CA LEU A 10 5.03 -17.35 -1.56
C LEU A 10 3.60 -16.80 -1.48
N ASP A 11 2.58 -17.64 -1.71
CA ASP A 11 1.18 -17.23 -1.64
C ASP A 11 0.79 -16.68 -0.26
N ARG A 12 1.33 -17.28 0.81
CA ARG A 12 1.14 -16.80 2.19
C ARG A 12 1.81 -15.44 2.42
N LEU A 13 3.00 -15.24 1.88
CA LEU A 13 3.70 -13.95 1.96
C LEU A 13 2.91 -12.86 1.23
N PHE A 14 2.46 -13.13 0.00
CA PHE A 14 1.63 -12.18 -0.76
C PHE A 14 0.31 -11.85 -0.04
N THR A 15 -0.36 -12.86 0.53
CA THR A 15 -1.59 -12.65 1.30
C THR A 15 -1.34 -11.76 2.53
N THR A 16 -0.21 -11.94 3.21
CA THR A 16 0.16 -11.14 4.38
C THR A 16 0.45 -9.69 4.00
N ILE A 17 1.18 -9.47 2.91
CA ILE A 17 1.49 -8.13 2.40
C ILE A 17 0.21 -7.43 1.94
N ALA A 18 -0.67 -8.12 1.23
CA ALA A 18 -1.96 -7.57 0.80
C ALA A 18 -2.81 -7.13 2.00
N ALA A 19 -2.88 -7.95 3.05
CA ALA A 19 -3.61 -7.58 4.27
C ALA A 19 -3.00 -6.36 5.00
N GLN A 20 -1.67 -6.23 5.01
CA GLN A 20 -0.99 -5.07 5.60
C GLN A 20 -1.27 -3.79 4.80
N VAL A 21 -1.21 -3.90 3.47
CA VAL A 21 -1.56 -2.82 2.53
C VAL A 21 -3.00 -2.36 2.73
N GLU A 22 -3.95 -3.29 2.79
CA GLU A 22 -5.37 -2.97 3.03
C GLU A 22 -5.56 -2.28 4.38
N GLY A 23 -4.82 -2.69 5.40
CA GLY A 23 -4.82 -2.05 6.71
C GLY A 23 -4.30 -0.61 6.67
N VAL A 24 -3.18 -0.37 5.97
CA VAL A 24 -2.63 0.98 5.75
C VAL A 24 -3.61 1.86 4.96
N ASP A 25 -4.23 1.31 3.92
CA ASP A 25 -5.25 2.00 3.13
C ASP A 25 -6.45 2.44 3.98
N ALA A 26 -7.00 1.53 4.77
CA ALA A 26 -8.12 1.85 5.65
C ALA A 26 -7.78 2.96 6.66
N ASP A 27 -6.61 2.87 7.31
CA ASP A 27 -6.16 3.86 8.30
C ASP A 27 -5.95 5.24 7.68
N LEU A 28 -5.33 5.30 6.49
CA LEU A 28 -5.08 6.57 5.80
C LEU A 28 -6.38 7.16 5.25
N ARG A 29 -7.31 6.35 4.74
CA ARG A 29 -8.64 6.84 4.34
C ARG A 29 -9.44 7.39 5.51
N GLU A 30 -9.44 6.71 6.65
CA GLU A 30 -10.14 7.19 7.85
C GLU A 30 -9.59 8.55 8.34
N LYS A 31 -8.27 8.74 8.28
CA LYS A 31 -7.60 9.94 8.79
C LYS A 31 -7.54 11.10 7.80
N PHE A 32 -7.45 10.80 6.50
CA PHE A 32 -7.11 11.78 5.46
C PHE A 32 -8.15 11.91 4.34
N ALA A 33 -9.27 11.18 4.37
CA ALA A 33 -10.35 11.43 3.42
C ALA A 33 -10.82 12.90 3.43
N GLY A 34 -10.96 13.49 2.25
CA GLY A 34 -11.29 14.90 2.05
C GLY A 34 -10.14 15.89 2.29
N ARG A 35 -8.95 15.44 2.66
CA ARG A 35 -7.75 16.28 2.77
C ARG A 35 -7.05 16.46 1.42
N PRO A 36 -6.30 17.55 1.21
CA PRO A 36 -5.55 17.74 -0.02
C PRO A 36 -4.45 16.69 -0.17
N PRO A 37 -4.18 16.16 -1.39
CA PRO A 37 -3.19 15.12 -1.64
C PRO A 37 -1.80 15.39 -1.06
N GLU A 38 -1.34 16.65 -1.08
CA GLU A 38 -0.06 17.08 -0.51
C GLU A 38 0.09 16.80 1.00
N GLU A 39 -1.00 16.80 1.77
CA GLU A 39 -0.99 16.43 3.19
C GLU A 39 -0.90 14.91 3.41
N ILE A 40 -1.20 14.11 2.37
CA ILE A 40 -1.30 12.65 2.44
C ILE A 40 0.00 11.98 1.98
N VAL A 41 0.76 12.61 1.07
CA VAL A 41 1.98 12.01 0.49
C VAL A 41 2.97 11.55 1.56
N ALA A 42 3.42 12.46 2.44
CA ALA A 42 4.39 12.12 3.48
C ALA A 42 3.92 11.02 4.46
N PRO A 43 2.69 11.08 5.02
CA PRO A 43 2.20 9.99 5.87
C PRO A 43 1.98 8.68 5.12
N ALA A 44 1.51 8.73 3.87
CA ALA A 44 1.34 7.53 3.03
C ALA A 44 2.68 6.84 2.76
N THR A 45 3.69 7.57 2.29
CA THR A 45 5.03 7.03 2.04
C THR A 45 5.59 6.35 3.30
N ARG A 46 5.51 7.01 4.46
CA ARG A 46 6.00 6.42 5.72
C ARG A 46 5.24 5.16 6.13
N ALA A 47 3.93 5.11 5.90
CA ALA A 47 3.11 3.94 6.24
C ALA A 47 3.46 2.73 5.36
N PHE A 48 3.70 2.95 4.06
CA PHE A 48 4.11 1.90 3.14
C PHE A 48 5.55 1.43 3.38
N GLU A 49 6.48 2.33 3.66
CA GLU A 49 7.85 1.98 4.08
C GLU A 49 7.84 1.11 5.34
N ALA A 50 6.97 1.41 6.32
CA ALA A 50 6.87 0.65 7.57
C ALA A 50 6.43 -0.82 7.38
N ILE A 51 5.75 -1.13 6.27
CA ILE A 51 5.35 -2.50 5.90
C ILE A 51 6.28 -3.13 4.86
N GLY A 52 7.43 -2.49 4.58
CA GLY A 52 8.47 -3.02 3.70
C GLY A 52 8.32 -2.66 2.22
N ILE A 53 7.45 -1.71 1.87
CA ILE A 53 7.32 -1.18 0.51
C ILE A 53 8.20 0.08 0.40
N GLU A 54 9.46 -0.13 0.01
CA GLU A 54 10.50 0.91 0.01
C GLU A 54 10.64 1.65 -1.33
N SER A 55 9.96 1.19 -2.38
CA SER A 55 10.04 1.79 -3.73
C SER A 55 8.65 1.93 -4.33
N LEU A 56 7.91 2.91 -3.82
CA LEU A 56 6.74 3.43 -4.50
C LEU A 56 7.20 4.39 -5.58
N THR A 57 6.71 4.20 -6.82
CA THR A 57 6.95 5.19 -7.86
C THR A 57 6.16 6.47 -7.55
N ASP A 58 6.67 7.62 -8.00
CA ASP A 58 6.00 8.91 -7.83
C ASP A 58 4.58 8.90 -8.43
N GLU A 59 4.38 8.15 -9.52
CA GLU A 59 3.06 7.97 -10.14
C GLU A 59 2.11 7.18 -9.24
N TRP A 60 2.60 6.09 -8.64
CA TRP A 60 1.82 5.25 -7.75
C TRP A 60 1.37 6.01 -6.49
N ILE A 61 2.29 6.77 -5.87
CA ILE A 61 1.94 7.52 -4.66
C ILE A 61 0.93 8.62 -4.98
N VAL A 62 1.03 9.28 -6.15
CA VAL A 62 0.08 10.29 -6.61
C VAL A 62 -1.32 9.71 -6.80
N ASP A 63 -1.43 8.56 -7.46
CA ASP A 63 -2.72 7.89 -7.66
C ASP A 63 -3.31 7.40 -6.34
N TYR A 64 -2.47 6.87 -5.46
CA TYR A 64 -2.86 6.46 -4.12
C TYR A 64 -3.43 7.64 -3.30
N VAL A 65 -2.71 8.76 -3.20
CA VAL A 65 -3.18 9.90 -2.41
C VAL A 65 -4.43 10.55 -2.99
N ARG A 66 -4.64 10.46 -4.31
CA ARG A 66 -5.90 10.90 -4.95
C ARG A 66 -7.06 10.00 -4.52
N ALA A 67 -6.89 8.69 -4.53
CA ALA A 67 -7.90 7.75 -4.07
C ALA A 67 -8.25 7.98 -2.58
N VAL A 68 -7.23 8.13 -1.73
CA VAL A 68 -7.43 8.43 -0.30
C VAL A 68 -8.14 9.76 -0.09
N SER A 69 -7.74 10.81 -0.81
CA SER A 69 -8.37 12.13 -0.76
C SER A 69 -9.85 12.05 -1.18
N ALA A 70 -10.19 11.24 -2.18
CA ALA A 70 -11.55 10.96 -2.62
C ALA A 70 -12.34 10.01 -1.69
N GLY A 71 -11.67 9.37 -0.72
CA GLY A 71 -12.27 8.36 0.15
C GLY A 71 -12.51 7.02 -0.55
N GLU A 72 -11.91 6.81 -1.72
CA GLU A 72 -12.06 5.61 -2.53
C GLU A 72 -11.05 4.53 -2.11
N PRO A 73 -11.46 3.24 -2.02
CA PRO A 73 -10.55 2.17 -1.67
C PRO A 73 -9.49 1.98 -2.77
N PHE A 74 -8.22 1.92 -2.38
CA PHE A 74 -7.14 1.64 -3.31
C PHE A 74 -6.76 0.16 -3.27
N SER A 75 -6.87 -0.52 -4.41
CA SER A 75 -6.40 -1.90 -4.57
C SER A 75 -5.04 -1.89 -5.25
N ILE A 76 -4.01 -2.43 -4.58
CA ILE A 76 -2.73 -2.69 -5.23
C ILE A 76 -2.86 -3.99 -6.02
N ASN A 77 -2.76 -3.90 -7.35
CA ASN A 77 -2.45 -5.08 -8.16
C ASN A 77 -0.96 -5.39 -7.97
N LEU A 78 -0.65 -6.21 -6.97
CA LEU A 78 0.67 -6.84 -6.83
C LEU A 78 0.73 -8.00 -7.83
N GLY A 79 0.88 -7.66 -9.11
CA GLY A 79 0.97 -8.62 -10.22
C GLY A 79 2.24 -9.46 -10.19
#